data_AF-A0AAN8FRV9-F1
#
_entry.id   AF-A0AAN8FRV9-F1
#
_cell.length_a   1.000
_cell.length_b   1.000
_cell.length_c   1.000
_cell.angle_alpha   90.00
_cell.angle_beta   90.00
_cell.angle_gamma   90.00
#
_symmetry.space_group_name_H-M   'P 1'
#
loop_
_entity.id
_entity.type
_entity.pdbx_description
1 polymer ?
#
loop_
_entity_poly.entity_id
_entity_poly.type
_entity_poly.pdbx_seq_one_letter_code
_entity_poly.pdbx_strand_id
1 'polypeptide(L)'
;MNPLAFCIFLLCLCSVSSFKMVFFVLDICNSQVLFNERVAETLAAAGHDVTMVLINPLGEKDSGNVKIASSVKVYHVQVSISMTKKLMDAEQEEHVFQVSEANFVARESSRSGK
;
A
#
# COMPACT_ATOMS: atom_id res chain seq x y z
N MET A 1 -19.54 22.30 -40.93
CA MET A 1 -19.67 21.56 -39.65
C MET A 1 -20.96 21.99 -38.98
N ASN A 2 -21.84 21.06 -38.64
CA ASN A 2 -23.09 21.41 -37.95
C ASN A 2 -22.77 21.98 -36.56
N PRO A 3 -23.21 23.21 -36.23
CA PRO A 3 -22.86 23.86 -34.96
C PRO A 3 -23.36 23.06 -33.75
N LEU A 4 -24.49 22.35 -33.91
CA LEU A 4 -25.02 21.44 -32.90
C LEU A 4 -24.08 20.25 -32.62
N ALA A 5 -23.50 19.65 -33.66
CA ALA A 5 -22.54 18.56 -33.52
C ALA A 5 -21.24 19.03 -32.84
N PHE A 6 -20.82 20.26 -33.14
CA PHE A 6 -19.67 20.88 -32.48
C PHE A 6 -19.92 21.16 -30.98
N CYS A 7 -21.11 21.64 -30.62
CA CYS A 7 -21.49 21.84 -29.22
C CYS A 7 -21.58 20.51 -28.44
N ILE A 8 -22.11 19.45 -29.05
CA ILE A 8 -22.18 18.11 -28.43
C ILE A 8 -20.76 17.56 -28.20
N PHE A 9 -19.85 17.74 -29.16
CA PHE A 9 -18.45 17.34 -29.02
C PHE A 9 -17.74 18.10 -27.88
N LEU A 10 -17.99 19.40 -27.74
CA LEU A 10 -17.46 20.18 -26.61
C LEU A 10 -18.00 19.72 -25.25
N LEU A 11 -19.31 19.42 -25.17
CA LEU A 11 -19.94 18.91 -23.95
C LEU A 11 -19.34 17.57 -23.49
N CYS A 12 -18.97 16.69 -24.43
CA CYS A 12 -18.28 15.43 -24.10
C CYS A 12 -16.87 15.63 -23.54
N LEU A 13 -16.16 16.70 -23.92
CA LEU A 13 -14.82 17.00 -23.41
C LEU A 13 -14.83 17.64 -22.02
N CYS A 14 -15.95 18.24 -21.60
CA CYS A 14 -16.07 18.89 -20.29
C CYS A 14 -16.33 17.94 -19.12
N SER A 15 -16.64 16.66 -19.36
CA SER A 15 -17.04 15.71 -18.32
C SER A 15 -15.89 15.06 -17.54
N VAL A 16 -14.64 15.49 -17.73
CA VAL A 16 -13.50 14.96 -16.98
C VAL A 16 -13.52 15.53 -15.56
N SER A 17 -14.33 14.91 -14.71
CA SER A 17 -14.49 15.30 -13.31
C SER A 17 -13.21 14.95 -12.55
N SER A 18 -12.39 15.95 -12.28
CA SER A 18 -11.23 15.80 -11.39
C SER A 18 -11.71 15.71 -9.95
N PHE A 19 -11.74 14.49 -9.40
CA PHE A 19 -12.03 14.26 -7.99
C PHE A 19 -10.80 14.51 -7.10
N LYS A 20 -11.05 14.98 -5.88
CA LYS A 20 -10.08 15.03 -4.79
C LYS A 20 -10.18 13.74 -3.99
N MET A 21 -9.07 13.00 -3.88
CA MET A 21 -9.03 11.68 -3.25
C MET A 21 -7.95 11.61 -2.18
N VAL A 22 -8.24 10.89 -1.10
CA VAL A 22 -7.30 10.65 0.01
C VAL A 22 -7.16 9.15 0.26
N PHE A 23 -5.93 8.67 0.27
CA PHE A 23 -5.55 7.29 0.54
C PHE A 23 -4.90 7.22 1.92
N PHE A 24 -5.49 6.44 2.83
CA PHE A 24 -4.86 6.13 4.12
C PHE A 24 -4.12 4.81 4.00
N VAL A 25 -2.80 4.88 4.12
CA VAL A 25 -1.92 3.74 3.85
C VAL A 25 -1.08 3.45 5.08
N LEU A 26 -1.14 2.22 5.56
CA LEU A 26 -0.27 1.74 6.63
C LEU A 26 1.14 1.52 6.10
N ASP A 27 2.07 2.33 6.59
CA ASP A 27 3.49 2.28 6.26
C ASP A 27 4.22 1.24 7.12
N ILE A 28 3.75 0.00 7.09
CA ILE A 28 4.36 -1.14 7.82
C ILE A 28 5.21 -1.98 6.87
N CYS A 29 4.74 -2.20 5.64
CA CYS A 29 5.40 -3.05 4.65
C CYS A 29 5.61 -2.31 3.32
N ASN A 30 6.74 -2.55 2.64
CA ASN A 30 7.07 -1.85 1.39
C ASN A 30 6.12 -2.23 0.24
N SER A 31 5.68 -3.50 0.18
CA SER A 31 4.72 -3.94 -0.84
C SER A 31 3.37 -3.24 -0.72
N GLN A 32 2.92 -2.98 0.52
CA GLN A 32 1.69 -2.23 0.79
C GLN A 32 1.80 -0.78 0.30
N VAL A 33 2.90 -0.11 0.60
CA VAL A 33 3.14 1.27 0.13
C VAL A 33 3.26 1.32 -1.38
N LEU A 34 4.02 0.39 -1.99
CA LEU A 34 4.21 0.31 -3.44
C LEU A 34 2.90 0.08 -4.19
N PHE A 35 2.06 -0.83 -3.71
CA PHE A 35 0.76 -1.07 -4.35
C PHE A 35 -0.11 0.18 -4.36
N ASN A 36 -0.23 0.85 -3.20
CA ASN A 36 -1.04 2.07 -3.09
C ASN A 36 -0.44 3.23 -3.89
N GLU A 37 0.88 3.31 -3.97
CA GLU A 37 1.59 4.28 -4.81
C GLU A 37 1.22 4.11 -6.29
N ARG A 38 1.23 2.90 -6.84
CA ARG A 38 0.83 2.66 -8.24
C ARG A 38 -0.62 3.01 -8.54
N VAL A 39 -1.51 2.74 -7.59
CA VAL A 39 -2.92 3.14 -7.71
C VAL A 39 -3.03 4.67 -7.71
N ALA A 40 -2.35 5.34 -6.79
CA ALA A 40 -2.35 6.80 -6.68
C ALA A 40 -1.73 7.47 -7.92
N GLU A 41 -0.63 6.96 -8.45
CA GLU A 41 -0.01 7.43 -9.69
C GLU A 41 -0.98 7.34 -10.87
N THR A 42 -1.66 6.20 -11.02
CA THR A 42 -2.60 5.97 -12.12
C THR A 42 -3.76 6.97 -12.05
N LEU A 43 -4.27 7.23 -10.84
CA LEU A 43 -5.36 8.19 -10.62
C LEU A 43 -4.90 9.65 -10.83
N ALA A 44 -3.71 10.00 -10.38
CA ALA A 44 -3.11 11.31 -10.62
C ALA A 44 -2.88 11.54 -12.13
N ALA A 45 -2.41 10.52 -12.85
CA ALA A 45 -2.25 10.55 -14.31
C ALA A 45 -3.59 10.70 -15.05
N ALA A 46 -4.70 10.21 -14.48
CA ALA A 46 -6.05 10.43 -14.99
C ALA A 46 -6.60 11.84 -14.70
N GLY A 47 -5.83 12.71 -14.02
CA GLY A 47 -6.20 14.09 -13.73
C GLY A 47 -6.88 14.29 -12.37
N HIS A 48 -6.87 13.30 -11.47
CA HIS A 48 -7.38 13.45 -10.11
C HIS A 48 -6.37 14.11 -9.18
N ASP A 49 -6.86 14.85 -8.17
CA ASP A 49 -6.02 15.40 -7.10
C ASP A 49 -5.91 14.36 -5.98
N VAL A 50 -4.80 13.62 -5.97
CA VAL A 50 -4.60 12.47 -5.07
C VAL A 50 -3.64 12.85 -3.94
N THR A 51 -4.05 12.52 -2.72
CA THR A 51 -3.23 12.63 -1.51
C THR A 51 -3.08 11.26 -0.86
N MET A 52 -1.86 10.87 -0.54
CA MET A 52 -1.54 9.70 0.28
C MET A 52 -1.13 10.14 1.69
N VAL A 53 -1.78 9.57 2.69
CA VAL A 53 -1.45 9.73 4.11
C VAL A 53 -0.82 8.43 4.57
N LEU A 54 0.50 8.45 4.74
CA LEU A 54 1.31 7.34 5.21
C LEU A 54 1.30 7.31 6.73
N ILE A 55 0.61 6.33 7.28
CA ILE A 55 0.48 6.12 8.73
C ILE A 55 1.58 5.15 9.15
N ASN A 56 2.55 5.64 9.94
CA ASN A 56 3.63 4.83 10.48
C ASN A 56 3.39 4.54 11.96
N PRO A 57 2.87 3.34 12.30
CA PRO A 57 2.65 2.95 13.69
C PRO A 57 3.93 2.51 14.41
N LEU A 58 4.98 2.10 13.68
CA LEU A 58 6.17 1.47 14.27
C LEU A 58 7.32 2.45 14.52
N GLY A 59 7.20 3.70 14.07
CA GLY A 59 8.14 4.80 14.30
C GLY A 59 9.53 4.67 13.64
N GLU A 60 10.00 3.45 13.39
CA GLU A 60 11.37 3.11 12.96
C GLU A 60 11.39 2.37 11.61
N LYS A 61 10.57 2.80 10.64
CA LYS A 61 10.67 2.25 9.29
C LYS A 61 11.57 3.15 8.44
N ASP A 62 12.59 2.53 7.84
CA ASP A 62 13.32 3.12 6.71
C ASP A 62 12.35 3.27 5.53
N SER A 63 11.68 4.42 5.46
CA SER A 63 10.71 4.78 4.42
C SER A 63 11.35 5.01 3.04
N GLY A 64 12.64 4.69 2.87
CA GLY A 64 13.43 5.01 1.68
C GLY A 64 13.24 4.10 0.46
N ASN A 65 12.56 2.96 0.59
CA ASN A 65 12.51 1.95 -0.48
C ASN A 65 11.39 2.16 -1.52
N VAL A 66 10.38 2.98 -1.25
CA VAL A 66 9.32 3.27 -2.23
C VAL A 66 9.37 4.75 -2.59
N LYS A 67 9.71 5.04 -3.84
CA LYS A 67 9.69 6.40 -4.38
C LYS A 67 8.28 6.69 -4.86
N ILE A 68 7.62 7.67 -4.26
CA ILE A 68 6.28 8.14 -4.68
C ILE A 68 6.47 9.27 -5.68
N ALA A 69 5.73 9.24 -6.79
CA ALA A 69 5.75 10.32 -7.78
C ALA A 69 5.35 11.67 -7.19
N SER A 70 5.98 12.74 -7.70
CA SER A 70 5.69 14.12 -7.29
C SER A 70 4.29 14.62 -7.64
N SER A 71 3.56 13.88 -8.50
CA SER A 71 2.16 14.15 -8.84
C SER A 71 1.19 13.79 -7.71
N VAL A 72 1.62 13.01 -6.72
CA VAL A 72 0.82 12.61 -5.55
C VAL A 72 1.30 13.37 -4.32
N LYS A 73 0.38 13.99 -3.58
CA LYS A 73 0.71 14.66 -2.31
C LYS A 73 0.92 13.62 -1.23
N VAL A 74 1.98 13.72 -0.44
CA VAL A 74 2.29 12.75 0.61
C VAL A 74 2.35 13.42 1.97
N TYR A 75 1.64 12.88 2.95
CA TYR A 75 1.73 13.25 4.35
C TYR A 75 2.16 12.05 5.19
N HIS A 76 3.16 12.24 6.03
CA HIS A 76 3.59 11.23 6.98
C HIS A 76 2.96 11.52 8.34
N VAL A 77 2.26 10.52 8.88
CA VAL A 77 1.63 10.58 10.20
C VAL A 77 2.24 9.49 11.05
N GLN A 78 2.98 9.90 12.08
CA GLN A 78 3.50 8.98 13.07
C GLN A 78 2.43 8.70 14.12
N VAL A 79 2.15 7.42 14.34
CA VAL A 79 1.22 6.98 15.38
C VAL A 79 2.03 6.09 16.31
N SER A 80 2.02 6.36 17.61
CA SER A 80 2.67 5.47 18.56
C SER A 80 1.68 4.37 18.94
N ILE A 81 1.97 3.13 18.55
CA ILE A 81 1.35 1.96 19.19
C ILE A 81 2.38 1.38 20.18
N SER A 82 1.92 0.71 21.24
CA SER A 82 2.79 0.06 22.23
C SER A 82 3.63 -1.09 21.67
N MET A 83 3.72 -1.24 20.35
CA MET A 83 4.39 -2.30 19.62
C MET A 83 5.55 -1.70 18.83
N THR A 84 6.75 -2.24 19.03
CA THR A 84 7.95 -1.86 18.28
C THR A 84 8.19 -2.85 17.15
N LYS A 85 8.80 -2.42 16.04
CA LYS A 85 9.17 -3.31 14.93
C LYS A 85 9.92 -4.57 15.39
N LYS A 86 10.87 -4.41 16.31
CA LYS A 86 11.65 -5.52 16.89
C LYS A 86 10.80 -6.57 17.59
N LEU A 87 9.78 -6.13 18.32
CA LEU A 87 8.87 -7.04 19.04
C LEU A 87 7.98 -7.79 18.04
N MET A 88 7.46 -7.09 17.03
CA MET A 88 6.67 -7.68 15.95
C MET A 88 7.47 -8.71 15.14
N ASP A 89 8.72 -8.40 14.79
CA ASP A 89 9.59 -9.31 14.04
C ASP A 89 9.91 -10.58 14.85
N ALA A 90 10.15 -10.44 16.17
CA ALA A 90 10.41 -11.57 17.06
C ALA A 90 9.18 -12.48 17.23
N GLU A 91 7.98 -11.91 17.42
CA GLU A 91 6.74 -12.69 17.50
C GLU A 91 6.44 -13.43 16.18
N GLN A 92 6.70 -12.77 15.04
CA GLN A 92 6.52 -13.39 13.73
C GLN A 92 7.49 -14.55 13.50
N GLU A 93 8.76 -14.40 13.92
CA GLU A 93 9.75 -15.47 13.89
C GLU A 93 9.28 -16.68 14.71
N GLU A 94 8.89 -16.44 15.96
CA GLU A 94 8.40 -17.50 16.85
C GLU A 94 7.25 -18.29 16.24
N HIS A 95 6.24 -17.60 15.73
CA HIS A 95 5.06 -18.24 15.15
C HIS A 95 5.35 -19.01 13.86
N VAL A 96 6.23 -18.50 12.99
CA VAL A 96 6.55 -19.15 11.70
C VAL A 96 7.40 -20.41 11.91
N PHE A 97 8.40 -20.34 12.80
CA PHE A 97 9.36 -21.43 12.95
C PHE A 97 8.90 -22.53 13.90
N GLN A 98 8.09 -22.24 14.94
CA GLN A 98 7.51 -23.30 15.78
C GLN A 98 6.59 -24.24 14.98
N VAL A 99 5.80 -23.70 14.04
CA VAL A 99 4.94 -24.50 13.16
C VAL A 99 5.77 -25.35 12.18
N SER A 100 6.91 -24.82 11.72
CA SER A 100 7.85 -25.54 10.87
C SER A 100 8.49 -26.74 11.60
N GLU A 101 8.93 -26.55 12.84
CA GLU A 101 9.50 -27.64 13.65
C GLU A 101 8.47 -28.73 13.94
N ALA A 102 7.25 -28.36 14.34
CA ALA A 102 6.17 -29.33 14.57
C ALA A 102 5.84 -30.15 13.31
N ASN A 103 5.80 -29.51 12.13
CA ASN A 103 5.55 -30.18 10.86
C ASN A 103 6.72 -31.04 10.39
N PHE A 104 7.96 -30.64 10.69
CA PHE A 104 9.16 -31.42 10.40
C PHE A 104 9.21 -32.69 11.27
N VAL A 105 8.99 -32.56 12.58
CA VAL A 105 8.94 -33.69 13.52
C VAL A 105 7.81 -34.67 13.17
N ALA A 106 6.63 -34.16 12.76
CA ALA A 106 5.54 -35.01 12.29
C ALA A 106 5.86 -35.77 10.98
N ARG A 107 6.67 -35.18 10.10
CA ARG A 107 7.12 -35.83 8.85
C ARG A 107 8.18 -36.90 9.09
N GLU A 108 9.11 -36.66 10.00
CA GLU A 108 10.15 -37.62 10.39
C GLU A 108 9.57 -38.85 11.09
N SER A 109 8.63 -38.66 12.03
CA SER A 109 7.95 -39.76 12.73
C SER A 109 7.13 -40.65 11.79
N SER A 110 6.55 -40.05 10.74
CA SER A 110 5.82 -40.77 9.69
C SER A 110 6.73 -41.57 8.74
N ARG A 111 8.03 -41.23 8.66
CA ARG A 111 9.04 -41.94 7.85
C ARG A 111 9.72 -43.08 8.61
N SER A 112 9.91 -42.93 9.92
CA SER A 112 10.55 -43.96 10.77
C SER A 112 9.63 -45.12 11.16
N GLY A 113 8.33 -45.01 10.90
CA GLY A 113 7.32 -46.04 11.21
C GLY A 113 7.05 -47.07 10.10
N LYS A 114 7.96 -47.22 9.12
CA LYS A 114 7.92 -48.26 8.09
C LYS A 114 9.11 -49.20 8.20
#